data_AF-A0A3C1FZ31-F1
#
_entry.id   AF-A0A3C1FZ31-F1
#
_cell.length_a   1.000
_cell.length_b   1.000
_cell.length_c   1.000
_cell.angle_alpha   90.00
_cell.angle_beta   90.00
_cell.angle_gamma   90.00
#
_symmetry.space_group_name_H-M   'P 1'
#
loop_
_entity.id
_entity.type
_entity.pdbx_description
1 polymer ?
#
loop_
_entity_poly.entity_id
_entity_poly.type
_entity_poly.pdbx_seq_one_letter_code
_entity_poly.pdbx_strand_id
1 'polypeptide(L)' 'MYEGSGSYRVVRGGCWYSEPKGVRASVRGRITPGSWYNFLGFRLAEPK' A
#
# COMPACT_ATOMS: atom_id res chain seq x y z
N MET A 1 -6.29 15.56 22.71
CA MET A 1 -6.99 15.30 21.44
C MET A 1 -6.02 14.54 20.55
N TYR A 2 -6.35 13.32 20.14
CA TYR A 2 -5.51 12.56 19.20
C TYR A 2 -5.98 12.91 17.80
N GLU A 3 -5.39 13.94 17.22
CA GLU A 3 -5.56 14.26 15.81
C GLU A 3 -5.02 13.05 15.03
N GLY A 4 -5.91 12.34 14.33
CA GLY A 4 -5.50 11.19 13.53
C GLY A 4 -4.54 11.67 12.45
N SER A 5 -3.24 11.57 12.69
CA SER A 5 -2.17 11.97 11.76
C SER A 5 -2.05 10.98 10.59
N GLY A 6 -3.20 10.56 10.05
CA GLY A 6 -3.49 9.55 9.04
C GLY A 6 -2.92 9.87 7.67
N SER A 7 -1.62 10.13 7.65
CA SER A 7 -0.82 10.38 6.47
C SER A 7 -0.64 9.09 5.67
N TYR A 8 -0.71 7.90 6.27
CA TYR A 8 -0.40 6.69 5.52
C TYR A 8 -1.50 6.24 4.55
N ARG A 9 -1.09 5.64 3.43
CA ARG A 9 -1.94 4.98 2.44
C ARG A 9 -1.67 3.48 2.45
N VAL A 10 -2.70 2.70 2.10
CA VAL A 10 -2.62 1.25 2.06
C VAL A 10 -2.14 0.81 0.68
N VAL A 11 -1.12 -0.03 0.65
CA VAL A 11 -0.68 -0.75 -0.55
C VAL A 11 -0.97 -2.24 -0.41
N ARG A 12 -1.25 -2.92 -1.51
CA ARG A 12 -1.68 -4.32 -1.57
C ARG A 12 -0.96 -5.05 -2.70
N GLY A 13 -0.88 -6.38 -2.61
CA GLY A 13 -0.39 -7.25 -3.68
C GLY A 13 1.11 -7.54 -3.67
N GLY A 14 1.90 -6.79 -2.90
CA GLY A 14 3.36 -6.94 -2.84
C GLY A 14 4.06 -6.53 -4.15
N CYS A 15 5.32 -6.93 -4.29
CA CYS A 15 6.20 -6.57 -5.41
C CYS A 15 7.21 -7.70 -5.72
N TRP A 16 8.10 -7.48 -6.69
CA TRP A 16 9.02 -8.48 -7.25
C TRP A 16 9.98 -9.14 -6.24
N TYR A 17 10.27 -8.52 -5.09
CA TYR A 17 11.10 -9.10 -4.02
C TYR A 17 10.30 -9.49 -2.77
N SER A 18 8.96 -9.40 -2.81
CA SER A 18 8.13 -9.74 -1.66
C SER A 18 8.15 -11.25 -1.40
N GLU A 19 8.35 -11.63 -0.14
CA GLU A 19 8.24 -13.02 0.28
C GLU A 19 6.80 -13.55 0.10
N PRO A 20 6.60 -14.87 -0.13
CA PRO A 20 5.27 -15.46 -0.31
C PRO A 20 4.28 -15.17 0.82
N LYS A 21 4.77 -14.99 2.05
CA LYS A 21 3.93 -14.63 3.21
C LYS A 21 3.39 -13.19 3.14
N GLY A 22 4.07 -12.30 2.41
CA GLY A 22 3.74 -10.88 2.28
C GLY A 22 2.74 -10.53 1.17
N VAL A 23 2.44 -11.46 0.26
CA VAL A 23 1.58 -11.20 -0.93
C VAL A 23 0.13 -11.67 -0.76
N ARG A 24 -0.27 -12.10 0.45
CA ARG A 24 -1.65 -12.53 0.73
C ARG A 24 -2.62 -11.35 0.66
N ALA A 25 -3.87 -11.62 0.27
CA ALA A 25 -4.93 -10.61 0.15
C ALA A 25 -5.20 -9.82 1.46
N SER A 26 -4.97 -10.45 2.61
CA SER A 26 -5.15 -9.83 3.93
C SER A 26 -4.03 -8.87 4.33
N VAL A 27 -2.87 -8.91 3.66
CA VAL A 27 -1.73 -8.04 3.99
C VAL A 27 -2.03 -6.60 3.57
N ARG A 28 -1.72 -5.65 4.46
CA ARG A 28 -1.94 -4.22 4.27
C ARG A 28 -0.62 -3.48 4.51
N GLY A 29 0.09 -3.17 3.44
CA GLY A 29 1.28 -2.32 3.54
C GLY A 29 0.89 -0.89 3.89
N ARG A 30 1.77 -0.18 4.59
CA ARG A 30 1.54 1.18 5.07
C ARG A 30 2.64 2.08 4.54
N ILE A 31 2.28 3.11 3.78
CA ILE A 31 3.25 4.00 3.13
C ILE A 31 2.86 5.47 3.26
N THR A 32 3.84 6.36 3.39
CA THR A 32 3.62 7.82 3.37
C THR A 32 3.28 8.26 1.94
N PRO A 33 2.35 9.21 1.70
CA PRO A 33 1.84 9.51 0.35
C PRO A 33 2.86 10.15 -0.58
N GLY A 34 3.96 10.71 -0.03
CA GLY A 34 5.08 11.27 -0.80
C GLY A 34 6.18 10.26 -1.11
N SER A 35 6.07 9.01 -0.65
CA SER A 35 7.07 7.99 -0.94
C SER A 35 6.89 7.45 -2.36
N TRP A 36 7.98 7.45 -3.12
CA TRP A 36 8.01 7.03 -4.52
C TRP A 36 9.05 5.90 -4.67
N TYR A 37 8.66 4.69 -4.31
CA TYR A 37 9.54 3.53 -4.49
C TYR A 37 9.30 2.89 -5.87
N ASN A 38 10.37 2.40 -6.50
CA ASN A 38 10.34 1.72 -7.80
C ASN A 38 9.53 0.41 -7.82
N PHE A 39 9.17 -0.12 -6.65
CA PHE A 39 8.35 -1.31 -6.49
C PHE A 39 6.85 -1.01 -6.27
N LEU A 40 6.46 0.27 -6.30
CA LEU A 40 5.06 0.68 -6.19
C LEU A 40 4.45 0.90 -7.57
N GLY A 41 3.16 0.60 -7.67
CA GLY A 41 2.32 0.94 -8.81
C GLY A 41 0.87 1.19 -8.37
N PHE A 42 0.00 1.46 -9.33
CA PHE A 42 -1.43 1.64 -9.09
C PHE A 42 -2.25 0.80 -10.08
N ARG A 43 -3.47 0.45 -9.65
CA ARG A 43 -4.50 -0.16 -10.51
C ARG A 43 -5.67 0.80 -10.56
N LEU A 44 -6.11 1.15 -11.77
CA LEU A 44 -7.30 1.96 -11.96
C LEU A 44 -8.54 1.19 -11.51
N ALA A 45 -9.49 1.90 -10.95
CA ALA A 45 -10.82 1.40 -10.61
C ALA A 45 -11.84 2.38 -11.15
N GLU A 46 -12.93 1.87 -11.71
CA GLU A 46 -14.08 2.68 -12.09
C GLU A 46 -15.02 2.85 -10.89
N PRO A 47 -15.74 3.99 -10.80
CA PRO A 47 -16.84 4.13 -9.87
C PRO A 47 -17.92 3.07 -10.14
N LYS A 48 -18.60 2.66 -9.08
CA LYS A 48 -19.75 1.76 -9.19
C LYS A 48 -20.99 2.50 -9.67
#